data_AF-X0P9Z3-F1
#
_entry.id   AF-X0P9Z3-F1
#
_cell.length_a   1.000
_cell.length_b   1.000
_cell.length_c   1.000
_cell.angle_alpha   90.00
_cell.angle_beta   90.00
_cell.angle_gamma   90.00
#
_symmetry.space_group_name_H-M   'P 1'
#
loop_
_entity.id
_entity.type
_entity.pdbx_description
1 polymer ?
#
loop_
_entity_poly.entity_id
_entity_poly.type
_entity_poly.pdbx_seq_one_letter_code
_entity_poly.pdbx_strand_id
1 'polypeptide(L)'
;MIGLTLGTLLTAGSAASAKNIPTKPIPAALRGTWKGAYRASDAGYPFKMIISKYALSQNGNRFYLQSNPTSKNPHDFIMSAKPNKKGYWKFTLTASHDNMYLKRIRKNGKPVLIRYSYDTHKKPVIQYLYH
;
A
#
# COMPACT_ATOMS: atom_id res chain seq x y z
N MET A 1 23.73 62.03 14.91
CA MET A 1 23.92 60.73 14.24
C MET A 1 22.89 59.77 14.80
N ILE A 2 21.91 59.38 13.99
CA ILE A 2 20.78 58.53 14.38
C ILE A 2 21.22 57.07 14.26
N GLY A 3 20.92 56.28 15.29
CA GLY A 3 21.42 54.92 15.50
C GLY A 3 20.86 53.87 14.55
N LEU A 4 21.62 52.77 14.44
CA LEU A 4 21.23 51.54 13.76
C LEU A 4 21.57 50.36 14.67
N THR A 5 20.63 49.98 15.54
CA THR A 5 20.67 48.70 16.24
C THR A 5 20.12 47.62 15.31
N LEU A 6 21.02 46.78 14.81
CA LEU A 6 20.73 45.63 13.97
C LEU A 6 20.17 44.48 14.84
N GLY A 7 18.85 44.43 15.00
CA GLY A 7 18.18 43.32 15.66
C GLY A 7 18.02 42.14 14.70
N THR A 8 18.89 41.13 14.81
CA THR A 8 18.74 39.86 14.10
C THR A 8 17.55 39.09 14.66
N LEU A 9 16.48 39.02 13.86
CA LEU A 9 15.37 38.09 14.06
C LEU A 9 15.89 36.64 14.08
N LEU A 10 15.94 36.04 15.26
CA LEU A 10 15.95 34.58 15.39
C LEU A 10 14.48 34.12 15.39
N THR A 11 13.91 33.94 14.19
CA THR A 11 12.73 33.10 14.05
C THR A 11 13.16 31.66 14.30
N ALA A 12 13.03 31.23 15.56
CA ALA A 12 13.03 29.82 15.91
C ALA A 12 11.88 29.17 15.13
N GLY A 13 12.21 28.61 13.96
CA GLY A 13 11.31 27.78 13.19
C GLY A 13 11.01 26.56 14.03
N SER A 14 9.90 26.60 14.77
CA SER A 14 9.29 25.41 15.35
C SER A 14 9.13 24.40 14.23
N ALA A 15 10.01 23.41 14.19
CA ALA A 15 9.85 22.23 13.36
C ALA A 15 8.47 21.68 13.69
N ALA A 16 7.53 21.83 12.74
CA ALA A 16 6.18 21.33 12.90
C ALA A 16 6.31 19.82 13.17
N SER A 17 6.04 19.43 14.42
CA SER A 17 6.01 18.03 14.83
C SER A 17 5.05 17.32 13.89
N ALA A 18 5.59 16.41 13.07
CA ALA A 18 4.80 15.63 12.13
C ALA A 18 3.71 14.93 12.94
N LYS A 19 2.45 15.34 12.73
CA LYS A 19 1.29 14.70 13.38
C LYS A 19 1.44 13.19 13.17
N ASN A 20 1.59 12.47 14.26
CA ASN A 20 1.74 11.02 14.26
C ASN A 20 0.39 10.43 13.88
N ILE A 21 0.10 10.34 12.58
CA ILE A 21 -1.18 9.82 12.07
C ILE A 21 -1.20 8.33 12.39
N PRO A 22 -2.13 7.83 13.22
CA PRO A 22 -2.15 6.42 13.57
C PRO A 22 -2.46 5.56 12.35
N THR A 23 -1.60 4.59 12.09
CA THR A 23 -1.72 3.67 10.98
C THR A 23 -2.90 2.71 11.19
N LYS A 24 -3.96 2.84 10.39
CA LYS A 24 -5.13 1.95 10.46
C LYS A 24 -4.75 0.55 9.98
N PRO A 25 -5.03 -0.53 10.74
CA PRO A 25 -4.63 -1.88 10.34
C PRO A 25 -5.33 -2.34 9.06
N ILE A 26 -4.69 -3.22 8.30
CA ILE A 26 -5.31 -3.86 7.13
C ILE A 26 -6.56 -4.61 7.58
N PRO A 27 -7.72 -4.53 6.89
CA PRO A 27 -8.96 -5.20 7.30
C PRO A 27 -8.77 -6.71 7.46
N ALA A 28 -9.35 -7.29 8.51
CA ALA A 28 -9.26 -8.73 8.78
C ALA A 28 -9.74 -9.58 7.59
N ALA A 29 -10.72 -9.09 6.83
CA ALA A 29 -11.21 -9.75 5.64
C ALA A 29 -10.15 -9.94 4.53
N LEU A 30 -9.07 -9.16 4.50
CA LEU A 30 -7.99 -9.34 3.51
C LEU A 30 -6.81 -10.17 4.05
N ARG A 31 -6.69 -10.29 5.38
CA ARG A 31 -5.58 -10.98 6.02
C ARG A 31 -5.59 -12.47 5.71
N GLY A 32 -4.41 -13.09 5.72
CA GLY A 32 -4.24 -14.51 5.43
C GLY A 32 -3.07 -14.79 4.50
N THR A 33 -2.89 -16.07 4.19
CA THR A 33 -1.95 -16.51 3.14
C THR A 33 -2.79 -16.86 1.92
N TRP A 34 -2.43 -16.32 0.76
CA TRP A 34 -3.16 -16.48 -0.48
C TRP A 34 -2.21 -16.96 -1.57
N LYS A 35 -2.61 -17.96 -2.33
CA LYS A 35 -1.80 -18.60 -3.39
C LYS A 35 -2.57 -18.59 -4.71
N GLY A 36 -1.88 -18.34 -5.80
CA GLY A 36 -2.46 -18.42 -7.14
C GLY A 36 -1.37 -18.44 -8.20
N ALA A 37 -1.75 -18.08 -9.42
CA ALA A 37 -0.82 -17.92 -10.52
C ALA A 37 -0.96 -16.54 -11.16
N TYR A 38 0.17 -15.93 -11.51
CA TYR A 38 0.26 -14.76 -12.39
C TYR A 38 0.41 -15.25 -13.83
N ARG A 39 -0.42 -14.78 -14.75
CA ARG A 39 -0.29 -15.06 -16.18
C ARG A 39 0.19 -13.78 -16.87
N ALA A 40 1.49 -13.70 -17.13
CA ALA A 40 2.07 -12.63 -17.95
C ALA A 40 2.05 -13.01 -19.45
N SER A 41 2.06 -14.31 -19.73
CA SER A 41 1.99 -14.96 -21.04
C SER A 41 1.18 -16.28 -20.90
N ASP A 42 1.22 -17.16 -21.90
CA ASP A 42 0.58 -18.48 -21.84
C ASP A 42 1.11 -19.37 -20.69
N ALA A 43 2.27 -19.02 -20.11
CA ALA A 43 2.82 -19.64 -18.91
C ALA A 43 2.36 -18.93 -17.63
N GLY A 44 1.83 -19.69 -16.68
CA GLY A 44 1.45 -19.21 -15.34
C GLY A 44 2.61 -19.35 -14.34
N TYR A 45 2.99 -18.24 -13.69
CA TYR A 45 4.00 -18.24 -12.62
C TYR A 45 3.32 -18.32 -11.24
N PRO A 46 3.81 -19.16 -10.32
CA PRO A 46 3.24 -19.25 -8.97
C PRO A 46 3.36 -17.90 -8.25
N PHE A 47 2.31 -17.54 -7.53
CA PHE A 47 2.23 -16.29 -6.80
C PHE A 47 1.73 -16.53 -5.38
N LYS A 48 2.46 -16.04 -4.39
CA LYS A 48 2.10 -16.11 -2.97
C LYS A 48 2.01 -14.72 -2.39
N MET A 49 0.89 -14.45 -1.72
CA MET A 49 0.68 -13.24 -0.94
C MET A 49 0.40 -13.57 0.52
N ILE A 50 1.08 -12.90 1.44
CA ILE A 50 0.81 -13.00 2.88
C ILE A 50 0.41 -11.63 3.38
N ILE A 51 -0.79 -11.50 3.95
CA ILE A 51 -1.31 -10.22 4.45
C ILE A 51 -1.52 -10.34 5.95
N SER A 52 -0.80 -9.51 6.70
CA SER A 52 -0.87 -9.41 8.16
C SER A 52 -1.51 -8.08 8.60
N LYS A 53 -1.49 -7.76 9.89
CA LYS A 53 -2.13 -6.55 10.43
C LYS A 53 -1.54 -5.25 9.85
N TYR A 54 -0.23 -5.22 9.59
CA TYR A 54 0.51 -4.02 9.18
C TYR A 54 1.55 -4.28 8.09
N ALA A 55 1.51 -5.45 7.45
CA ALA A 55 2.45 -5.78 6.39
C ALA A 55 1.78 -6.68 5.36
N LEU A 56 2.24 -6.56 4.11
CA LEU A 56 1.91 -7.48 3.03
C LEU A 56 3.22 -8.01 2.43
N SER A 57 3.26 -9.28 2.08
CA SER A 57 4.38 -9.87 1.34
C SER A 57 3.89 -10.44 0.02
N GLN A 58 4.65 -10.21 -1.06
CA GLN A 58 4.41 -10.77 -2.40
C GLN A 58 5.69 -11.46 -2.85
N ASN A 59 5.64 -12.78 -3.06
CA ASN A 59 6.78 -13.58 -3.53
C ASN A 59 8.10 -13.32 -2.78
N GLY A 60 8.04 -13.23 -1.45
CA GLY A 60 9.22 -12.98 -0.60
C GLY A 60 9.53 -11.51 -0.33
N ASN A 61 9.09 -10.59 -1.21
CA ASN A 61 9.22 -9.16 -0.95
C ASN A 61 8.21 -8.73 0.10
N ARG A 62 8.65 -8.03 1.14
CA ARG A 62 7.79 -7.56 2.24
C ARG A 62 7.65 -6.04 2.19
N PHE A 63 6.42 -5.59 2.40
CA PHE A 63 6.06 -4.19 2.47
C PHE A 63 5.30 -3.89 3.76
N TYR A 64 5.51 -2.71 4.33
CA TYR A 64 4.97 -2.25 5.59
C TYR A 64 3.97 -1.13 5.39
N LEU A 65 2.88 -1.17 6.15
CA LEU A 65 1.85 -0.16 6.09
C LEU A 65 2.31 1.10 6.81
N GLN A 66 2.23 2.24 6.13
CA GLN A 66 2.53 3.56 6.65
C GLN A 66 1.29 4.45 6.65
N SER A 67 1.32 5.47 7.51
CA SER A 67 0.36 6.57 7.50
C SER A 67 0.89 7.79 6.74
N ASN A 68 2.21 7.90 6.57
CA ASN A 68 2.82 8.99 5.82
C ASN A 68 2.87 8.68 4.30
N PRO A 69 2.08 9.37 3.46
CA PRO A 69 2.09 9.15 2.01
C PRO A 69 3.38 9.64 1.33
N THR A 70 4.21 10.45 2.00
CA THR A 70 5.45 10.99 1.43
C THR A 70 6.68 10.13 1.70
N SER A 71 6.53 8.97 2.36
CA SER A 71 7.64 8.03 2.57
C SER A 71 8.26 7.64 1.22
N LYS A 72 9.58 7.74 1.09
CA LYS A 72 10.30 7.30 -0.13
C LYS A 72 10.84 5.87 -0.02
N ASN A 73 10.48 5.14 1.03
CA ASN A 73 10.96 3.78 1.23
C ASN A 73 10.28 2.83 0.22
N PRO A 74 11.04 2.05 -0.58
CA PRO A 74 10.46 1.10 -1.53
C PRO A 74 9.72 -0.06 -0.87
N HIS A 75 9.91 -0.26 0.44
CA HIS A 75 9.22 -1.28 1.24
C HIS A 75 8.01 -0.74 2.00
N ASP A 76 7.57 0.49 1.72
CA ASP A 76 6.40 1.06 2.36
C ASP A 76 5.21 1.16 1.41
N PHE A 77 4.00 1.04 1.97
CA PHE A 77 2.76 1.31 1.27
C PHE A 77 1.78 2.06 2.15
N ILE A 78 0.89 2.84 1.53
CA ILE A 78 -0.32 3.36 2.16
C ILE A 78 -1.55 2.57 1.70
N MET A 79 -2.57 2.53 2.54
CA MET A 79 -3.85 1.90 2.23
C MET A 79 -4.98 2.93 2.31
N SER A 80 -5.92 2.87 1.37
CA SER A 80 -7.14 3.68 1.42
C SER A 80 -7.91 3.43 2.72
N ALA A 81 -8.48 4.49 3.31
CA ALA A 81 -9.24 4.39 4.55
C ALA A 81 -10.52 3.53 4.44
N LYS A 82 -11.09 3.40 3.24
CA LYS A 82 -12.31 2.62 2.95
C LYS A 82 -12.20 2.01 1.54
N PRO A 83 -12.94 0.92 1.23
CA PRO A 83 -12.94 0.38 -0.12
C PRO A 83 -13.68 1.31 -1.09
N ASN A 84 -13.39 1.17 -2.38
CA ASN A 84 -14.12 1.86 -3.44
C ASN A 84 -15.54 1.28 -3.63
N LYS A 85 -16.35 1.87 -4.52
CA LYS A 85 -17.73 1.42 -4.83
C LYS A 85 -17.82 -0.06 -5.26
N LYS A 86 -16.73 -0.64 -5.77
CA LYS A 86 -16.65 -2.06 -6.18
C LYS A 86 -16.17 -2.99 -5.06
N GLY A 87 -15.88 -2.47 -3.87
CA GLY A 87 -15.40 -3.22 -2.71
C GLY A 87 -13.89 -3.45 -2.67
N TYR A 88 -13.11 -2.77 -3.51
CA TYR A 88 -11.65 -2.90 -3.50
C TYR A 88 -10.99 -1.91 -2.56
N TRP A 89 -10.05 -2.40 -1.76
CA TRP A 89 -9.11 -1.59 -1.00
C TRP A 89 -7.92 -1.23 -1.88
N LYS A 90 -7.54 0.05 -1.92
CA LYS A 90 -6.39 0.55 -2.68
C LYS A 90 -5.15 0.52 -1.79
N PHE A 91 -4.07 -0.06 -2.31
CA PHE A 91 -2.74 -0.10 -1.75
C PHE A 91 -1.83 0.65 -2.71
N THR A 92 -1.04 1.60 -2.21
CA THR A 92 -0.13 2.42 -3.01
C THR A 92 1.26 2.32 -2.44
N LEU A 93 2.23 1.83 -3.23
CA LEU A 93 3.64 1.88 -2.86
C LEU A 93 4.09 3.32 -2.75
N THR A 94 4.77 3.71 -1.68
CA THR A 94 5.05 5.12 -1.42
C THR A 94 6.22 5.64 -2.28
N ALA A 95 7.18 4.79 -2.65
CA ALA A 95 8.29 5.17 -3.52
C ALA A 95 7.91 5.27 -5.01
N SER A 96 7.28 4.22 -5.57
CA SER A 96 6.97 4.16 -7.01
C SER A 96 5.58 4.71 -7.36
N HIS A 97 4.70 4.91 -6.38
CA HIS A 97 3.29 5.24 -6.56
C HIS A 97 2.48 4.17 -7.31
N ASP A 98 3.03 2.95 -7.42
CA ASP A 98 2.32 1.82 -8.00
C ASP A 98 1.10 1.44 -7.16
N ASN A 99 0.02 1.13 -7.84
CA ASN A 99 -1.26 0.85 -7.21
C ASN A 99 -1.64 -0.63 -7.36
N MET A 100 -2.06 -1.22 -6.25
CA MET A 100 -2.67 -2.53 -6.18
C MET A 100 -4.03 -2.43 -5.49
N TYR A 101 -4.98 -3.22 -5.96
CA TYR A 101 -6.34 -3.22 -5.45
C TYR A 101 -6.69 -4.63 -4.99
N LEU A 102 -7.15 -4.75 -3.75
CA LEU A 102 -7.46 -6.04 -3.13
C LEU A 102 -8.93 -6.10 -2.73
N LYS A 103 -9.59 -7.23 -3.04
CA LYS A 103 -10.96 -7.53 -2.63
C LYS A 103 -11.08 -9.01 -2.29
N ARG A 104 -11.66 -9.34 -1.14
CA ARG A 104 -12.07 -10.72 -0.85
C ARG A 104 -13.47 -10.98 -1.40
N ILE A 105 -13.65 -12.14 -2.03
CA ILE A 105 -14.94 -12.67 -2.47
C ILE A 105 -15.07 -14.13 -2.02
N ARG A 106 -16.22 -14.74 -2.33
CA ARG A 106 -16.40 -16.19 -2.34
C ARG A 106 -16.57 -16.66 -3.77
N LYS A 107 -15.89 -17.75 -4.15
CA LYS A 107 -16.07 -18.45 -5.44
C LYS A 107 -16.25 -19.93 -5.12
N ASN A 108 -17.39 -20.50 -5.51
CA ASN A 108 -17.75 -21.89 -5.21
C ASN A 108 -17.61 -22.23 -3.70
N GLY A 109 -18.14 -21.35 -2.84
CA GLY A 109 -18.07 -21.48 -1.38
C GLY A 109 -16.69 -21.19 -0.76
N LYS A 110 -15.62 -21.13 -1.55
CA LYS A 110 -14.25 -20.92 -1.06
C LYS A 110 -13.87 -19.44 -1.03
N PRO A 111 -13.12 -18.98 -0.01
CA PRO A 111 -12.62 -17.61 0.03
C PRO A 111 -11.56 -17.40 -1.07
N VAL A 112 -11.68 -16.28 -1.77
CA VAL A 112 -10.73 -15.88 -2.83
C VAL A 112 -10.38 -14.40 -2.63
N LEU A 113 -9.09 -14.09 -2.71
CA LEU A 113 -8.57 -12.74 -2.80
C LEU A 113 -8.35 -12.38 -4.27
N ILE A 114 -9.09 -11.39 -4.76
CA ILE A 114 -8.83 -10.79 -6.07
C ILE A 114 -7.77 -9.71 -5.88
N ARG A 115 -6.70 -9.82 -6.66
CA ARG A 115 -5.71 -8.77 -6.86
C ARG A 115 -5.90 -8.17 -8.23
N TYR A 116 -6.09 -6.87 -8.28
CA TYR A 116 -6.06 -6.08 -9.51
C TYR A 116 -4.85 -5.13 -9.46
N SER A 117 -4.03 -5.15 -10.50
CA SER A 117 -2.87 -4.27 -10.65
C SER A 117 -2.65 -3.93 -12.13
N TYR A 118 -1.60 -3.17 -12.40
CA TYR A 118 -1.11 -2.93 -13.76
C TYR A 118 0.25 -3.63 -13.92
N ASP A 119 0.53 -4.15 -15.12
CA ASP A 119 1.86 -4.63 -15.48
C ASP A 119 2.78 -3.46 -15.89
N THR A 120 4.01 -3.78 -16.29
CA THR A 120 5.02 -2.81 -16.73
C THR A 120 4.61 -2.01 -17.97
N HIS A 121 3.62 -2.49 -18.74
CA HIS A 121 3.06 -1.82 -19.92
C HIS A 121 1.73 -1.12 -19.62
N LYS A 122 1.38 -0.94 -18.34
CA LYS A 122 0.11 -0.37 -17.88
C LYS A 122 -1.12 -1.18 -18.32
N LYS A 123 -0.97 -2.47 -18.63
CA LYS A 123 -2.09 -3.37 -18.90
C LYS A 123 -2.69 -3.87 -17.58
N PRO A 124 -4.03 -3.92 -17.47
CA PRO A 124 -4.67 -4.42 -16.27
C PRO A 124 -4.44 -5.93 -16.11
N VAL A 125 -4.05 -6.35 -14.91
CA VAL A 125 -3.90 -7.75 -14.54
C VAL A 125 -4.84 -8.07 -13.38
N ILE A 126 -5.65 -9.11 -13.54
CA ILE A 126 -6.50 -9.68 -12.49
C ILE A 126 -5.96 -11.05 -12.09
N GLN A 127 -5.72 -11.25 -10.81
CA GLN A 127 -5.32 -12.53 -10.24
C GLN A 127 -6.32 -12.98 -9.18
N TYR A 128 -6.61 -14.28 -9.20
CA TYR A 128 -7.45 -14.94 -8.20
C TYR A 128 -6.54 -15.77 -7.31
N LEU A 129 -6.47 -15.41 -6.03
CA LEU A 129 -5.62 -16.06 -5.05
C LEU A 129 -6.50 -16.78 -4.03
N TYR A 130 -6.21 -18.04 -3.76
CA TYR A 130 -6.97 -18.92 -2.87
C TYR A 130 -6.25 -19.06 -1.54
N HIS A 131 -7.02 -19.12 -0.45
CA HIS A 131 -6.49 -19.26 0.90
C HIS A 131 -5.98 -20.69 1.17
#